data_AF-A0A8S3FS35-F1
#
_entry.id   AF-A0A8S3FS35-F1
#
_cell.length_a   1.000
_cell.length_b   1.000
_cell.length_c   1.000
_cell.angle_alpha   90.00
_cell.angle_beta   90.00
_cell.angle_gamma   90.00
#
_symmetry.space_group_name_H-M   'P 1'
#
loop_
_entity.id
_entity.type
_entity.pdbx_description
1 polymer ?
#
loop_
_entity_poly.entity_id
_entity_poly.type
_entity_poly.pdbx_seq_one_letter_code
_entity_poly.pdbx_strand_id
1 'polypeptide(L)'
;ESTSVPIQCGLKNMGNTCYMNVTLQILARLTPLIDWNFNTSHLKKCERRSTCSICLIEETLKGMSKESINSDNPIFIPTLFYNQLTSLSPTFTKNTQQDCIEFFFSLFMNAEESSILSKTFEIDIDRATRCSTCSSIRYRSERQKIIDCPVPKNSGKLVDCLNNYFEEENLTGDNAYDCDTCQVKQNGYTKMEIGSTPPVLLISLKRFKSNGDGKLHSEIEYEELLHLDEWLSKNCLNNISDKQKISPL
;
A
#
# COMPACT_ATOMS: atom_id res chain seq x y z
N GLU A 1 -19.47 -8.68 22.44
CA GLU A 1 -19.65 -7.61 21.43
C GLU A 1 -18.58 -6.54 21.67
N SER A 2 -17.43 -6.63 21.00
CA SER A 2 -16.40 -5.60 21.07
C SER A 2 -16.58 -4.67 19.87
N THR A 3 -17.52 -3.74 19.97
CA THR A 3 -17.56 -2.60 19.05
C THR A 3 -16.31 -1.77 19.34
N SER A 4 -15.25 -1.96 18.55
CA SER A 4 -14.03 -1.16 18.66
C SER A 4 -14.40 0.30 18.42
N VAL A 5 -14.35 1.11 19.47
CA VAL A 5 -14.61 2.55 19.36
C VAL A 5 -13.61 3.10 18.36
N PRO A 6 -14.06 3.80 17.29
CA PRO A 6 -13.15 4.38 16.32
C PRO A 6 -12.15 5.30 17.01
N ILE A 7 -10.86 5.14 16.72
CA ILE A 7 -9.84 6.03 17.26
C ILE A 7 -10.03 7.40 16.61
N GLN A 8 -10.54 8.35 17.38
CA GLN A 8 -10.70 9.74 17.00
C GLN A 8 -9.75 10.57 17.85
N CYS A 9 -8.56 10.85 17.33
CA CYS A 9 -7.51 11.54 18.07
C CYS A 9 -6.62 12.33 17.11
N GLY A 10 -6.41 13.63 17.35
CA GLY A 10 -5.43 14.43 16.62
C GLY A 10 -3.99 14.05 16.97
N LEU A 11 -3.04 14.31 16.08
CA LEU A 11 -1.62 14.11 16.36
C LEU A 11 -0.89 15.46 16.34
N LYS A 12 -0.12 15.74 17.39
CA LYS A 12 0.68 16.95 17.47
C LYS A 12 1.78 16.93 16.40
N ASN A 13 1.93 18.02 15.64
CA ASN A 13 3.08 18.20 14.77
C ASN A 13 4.30 18.55 15.62
N MET A 14 5.33 17.71 15.54
CA MET A 14 6.59 17.80 16.31
C MET A 14 7.76 18.37 15.48
N GLY A 15 7.44 19.12 14.41
CA GLY A 15 8.41 19.70 13.47
C GLY A 15 8.51 18.89 12.18
N ASN A 16 7.88 19.37 11.10
CA ASN A 16 7.83 18.71 9.78
C ASN A 16 7.35 17.24 9.79
N THR A 17 6.58 16.83 10.81
CA THR A 17 6.13 15.44 11.01
C THR A 17 4.75 15.13 10.41
N CYS A 18 4.25 15.98 9.51
CA CYS A 18 2.94 15.76 8.89
C CYS A 18 2.85 14.44 8.10
N TYR A 19 3.94 14.02 7.45
CA TYR A 19 4.04 12.73 6.75
C TYR A 19 3.88 11.52 7.70
N MET A 20 4.42 11.64 8.93
CA MET A 20 4.26 10.63 9.98
C MET A 20 2.84 10.65 10.53
N ASN A 21 2.30 11.84 10.80
CA ASN A 21 0.97 11.98 11.37
C ASN A 21 -0.11 11.42 10.43
N VAL A 22 -0.07 11.72 9.13
CA VAL A 22 -1.04 11.14 8.17
C VAL A 22 -0.93 9.62 8.10
N THR A 23 0.29 9.08 8.13
CA THR A 23 0.53 7.63 8.14
C THR A 23 -0.09 6.96 9.37
N LEU A 24 0.16 7.50 10.57
CA LEU A 24 -0.39 6.97 11.82
C LEU A 24 -1.92 7.08 11.87
N GLN A 25 -2.50 8.15 11.33
CA GLN A 25 -3.96 8.29 11.21
C GLN A 25 -4.57 7.24 10.30
N ILE A 26 -3.94 6.96 9.14
CA ILE A 26 -4.39 5.90 8.23
C ILE A 26 -4.37 4.56 8.97
N LEU A 27 -3.24 4.21 9.60
CA LEU A 27 -3.09 2.95 10.34
C LEU A 27 -4.12 2.82 11.48
N ALA A 28 -4.46 3.92 12.16
CA ALA A 28 -5.46 3.96 13.22
C ALA A 28 -6.90 3.69 12.74
N ARG A 29 -7.15 3.72 11.44
CA ARG A 29 -8.46 3.45 10.82
C ARG A 29 -8.55 2.09 10.15
N LEU A 30 -7.48 1.33 10.08
CA LEU A 30 -7.49 0.00 9.46
C LEU A 30 -7.97 -1.05 10.46
N THR A 31 -9.20 -1.55 10.28
CA THR A 31 -9.81 -2.59 11.11
C THR A 31 -8.91 -3.80 11.36
N PRO A 32 -8.19 -4.37 10.36
CA PRO A 32 -7.29 -5.50 10.60
C PRO A 32 -6.19 -5.19 11.61
N LEU A 33 -5.73 -3.94 11.70
CA LEU A 33 -4.71 -3.51 12.66
C LEU A 33 -5.31 -3.22 14.04
N ILE A 34 -6.52 -2.66 14.07
CA ILE A 34 -7.28 -2.40 15.29
C ILE A 34 -7.59 -3.73 16.00
N ASP A 35 -8.22 -4.68 15.31
CA ASP A 35 -8.62 -5.98 15.89
C ASP A 35 -7.41 -6.82 16.30
N TRP A 36 -6.32 -6.74 15.53
CA TRP A 36 -5.07 -7.40 15.83
C TRP A 36 -4.39 -6.84 17.10
N ASN A 37 -4.41 -5.53 17.29
CA ASN A 37 -3.87 -4.86 18.48
C ASN A 37 -4.57 -5.34 19.77
N PHE A 38 -5.88 -5.57 19.72
CA PHE A 38 -6.65 -5.99 20.89
C PHE A 38 -6.51 -7.49 21.20
N ASN A 39 -6.39 -8.36 20.19
CA ASN A 39 -6.41 -9.81 20.38
C ASN A 39 -5.02 -10.48 20.41
N THR A 40 -3.99 -9.86 19.82
CA THR A 40 -2.64 -10.46 19.69
C THR A 40 -1.53 -9.41 19.74
N SER A 41 -1.31 -8.82 20.91
CA SER A 41 -0.26 -7.79 21.10
C SER A 41 1.15 -8.32 20.79
N HIS A 42 1.76 -7.85 19.71
CA HIS A 42 3.18 -8.08 19.40
C HIS A 42 4.07 -7.55 20.51
N LEU A 43 3.66 -6.46 21.17
CA LEU A 43 4.33 -5.90 22.36
C LEU A 43 4.64 -6.96 23.44
N LYS A 44 3.81 -7.99 23.61
CA LYS A 44 4.07 -9.05 24.62
C LYS A 44 5.17 -10.03 24.21
N LYS A 45 5.36 -10.24 22.90
CA LYS A 45 6.26 -11.27 22.35
C LYS A 45 7.58 -10.71 21.82
N CYS A 46 7.64 -9.41 21.52
CA CYS A 46 8.80 -8.78 20.93
C CYS A 46 9.85 -8.39 21.98
N GLU A 47 11.10 -8.80 21.74
CA GLU A 47 12.27 -8.46 22.55
C GLU A 47 12.83 -7.06 22.23
N ARG A 48 12.59 -6.55 21.01
CA ARG A 48 13.12 -5.26 20.51
C ARG A 48 12.07 -4.14 20.52
N ARG A 49 11.38 -3.96 21.65
CA ARG A 49 10.19 -3.08 21.73
C ARG A 49 10.45 -1.63 21.32
N SER A 50 11.60 -1.08 21.70
CA SER A 50 11.91 0.34 21.48
C SER A 50 12.29 0.68 20.04
N THR A 51 12.63 -0.30 19.20
CA THR A 51 13.07 -0.08 17.81
C THR A 51 12.25 -0.85 16.78
N CYS A 52 11.32 -1.70 17.22
CA CYS A 52 10.43 -2.44 16.33
C CYS A 52 9.27 -1.56 15.84
N SER A 53 9.14 -1.42 14.52
CA SER A 53 8.06 -0.63 13.88
C SER A 53 6.67 -1.05 14.35
N ILE A 54 6.42 -2.37 14.44
CA ILE A 54 5.14 -2.92 14.88
C ILE A 54 4.85 -2.54 16.33
N CYS A 55 5.84 -2.61 17.23
CA CYS A 55 5.69 -2.19 18.63
C CYS A 55 5.37 -0.70 18.73
N LEU A 56 6.07 0.14 17.97
CA LEU A 56 5.88 1.59 17.95
C LEU A 56 4.48 1.97 17.44
N ILE A 57 3.98 1.29 16.40
CA ILE A 57 2.61 1.45 15.90
C ILE A 57 1.62 1.02 16.99
N GLU A 58 1.78 -0.17 17.56
CA GLU A 58 0.87 -0.72 18.57
C GLU A 58 0.76 0.21 19.80
N GLU A 59 1.88 0.70 20.31
CA GLU A 59 1.94 1.64 21.43
C GLU A 59 1.30 2.99 21.10
N THR A 60 1.54 3.50 19.89
CA THR A 60 0.93 4.74 19.40
C THR A 60 -0.58 4.62 19.29
N LEU A 61 -1.09 3.53 18.70
CA LEU A 61 -2.54 3.30 18.57
C LEU A 61 -3.22 3.15 19.94
N LYS A 62 -2.57 2.47 20.90
CA LYS A 62 -3.07 2.39 22.29
C LYS A 62 -3.11 3.77 22.95
N GLY A 63 -2.08 4.59 22.73
CA GLY A 63 -2.04 5.97 23.23
C GLY A 63 -3.18 6.81 22.66
N MET A 64 -3.34 6.81 21.33
CA MET A 64 -4.42 7.52 20.64
C MET A 64 -5.82 7.06 21.10
N SER A 65 -6.02 5.74 21.27
CA SER A 65 -7.29 5.19 21.76
C SER A 65 -7.62 5.65 23.17
N LYS A 66 -6.62 5.73 24.07
CA LYS A 66 -6.82 6.26 25.44
C LYS A 66 -7.20 7.73 25.44
N GLU A 67 -6.49 8.56 24.66
CA GLU A 67 -6.83 9.98 24.54
C GLU A 67 -8.25 10.16 23.98
N SER A 68 -8.61 9.37 22.95
CA SER A 68 -9.92 9.39 22.31
C SER A 68 -11.09 9.13 23.26
N ILE A 69 -10.87 8.40 24.35
CA ILE A 69 -11.90 8.09 25.36
C ILE A 69 -11.96 9.18 26.44
N ASN A 70 -10.83 9.83 26.74
CA ASN A 70 -10.68 10.68 27.91
C ASN A 70 -10.85 12.19 27.63
N SER A 71 -11.02 12.59 26.36
CA SER A 71 -11.10 14.00 25.97
C SER A 71 -12.09 14.22 24.84
N ASP A 72 -12.81 15.34 24.88
CA ASP A 72 -13.70 15.79 23.79
C ASP A 72 -12.92 16.27 22.55
N ASN A 73 -11.68 16.74 22.74
CA ASN A 73 -10.77 17.18 21.67
C ASN A 73 -9.39 16.53 21.85
N PRO A 74 -9.30 15.21 21.68
CA PRO A 74 -8.12 14.42 22.03
C PRO A 74 -6.94 14.72 21.10
N ILE A 75 -5.77 14.99 21.68
CA ILE A 75 -4.51 15.20 20.94
C ILE A 75 -3.42 14.30 21.56
N PHE A 76 -2.92 13.35 20.77
CA PHE A 76 -1.81 12.50 21.17
C PHE A 76 -0.47 13.06 20.68
N ILE A 77 0.58 12.89 21.49
CA ILE A 77 1.95 13.30 21.17
C ILE A 77 2.80 12.02 20.98
N PRO A 78 3.14 11.63 19.74
CA PRO A 78 3.84 10.38 19.45
C PRO A 78 5.35 10.45 19.73
N THR A 79 5.75 10.86 20.94
CA THR A 79 7.15 11.11 21.32
C THR A 79 8.04 9.89 21.16
N LEU A 80 7.56 8.70 21.54
CA LEU A 80 8.32 7.47 21.40
C LEU A 80 8.61 7.15 19.94
N PHE A 81 7.58 7.22 19.08
CA PHE A 81 7.74 7.03 17.64
C PHE A 81 8.72 8.06 17.05
N TYR A 82 8.52 9.34 17.37
CA TYR A 82 9.36 10.44 16.88
C TYR A 82 10.84 10.27 17.25
N ASN A 83 11.12 9.77 18.45
CA ASN A 83 12.50 9.56 18.90
C ASN A 83 13.18 8.38 18.20
N GLN A 84 12.42 7.47 17.61
CA GLN A 84 12.91 6.26 16.97
C GLN A 84 12.94 6.35 15.44
N LEU A 85 12.54 7.48 14.84
CA LEU A 85 12.53 7.68 13.38
C LEU A 85 13.83 7.26 12.69
N THR A 86 14.99 7.67 13.22
CA THR A 86 16.30 7.33 12.66
C THR A 86 16.67 5.85 12.82
N SER A 87 16.07 5.15 13.80
CA SER A 87 16.25 3.70 13.97
C SER A 87 15.40 2.90 12.99
N LEU A 88 14.26 3.46 12.55
CA LEU A 88 13.42 2.87 11.51
C LEU A 88 14.07 3.05 10.12
N SER A 89 14.60 4.22 9.83
CA SER A 89 15.45 4.42 8.66
C SER A 89 16.37 5.62 8.87
N PRO A 90 17.66 5.53 8.51
CA PRO A 90 18.58 6.67 8.54
C PRO A 90 18.10 7.88 7.73
N THR A 91 17.24 7.67 6.73
CA THR A 91 16.68 8.74 5.88
C THR A 91 15.76 9.70 6.67
N PHE A 92 15.07 9.21 7.71
CA PHE A 92 14.13 10.02 8.49
C PHE A 92 14.84 10.78 9.60
N THR A 93 15.46 11.88 9.21
CA THR A 93 16.06 12.84 10.14
C THR A 93 14.99 13.73 10.77
N LYS A 94 15.22 14.14 12.02
CA LYS A 94 14.29 15.03 12.74
C LYS A 94 14.17 16.38 12.04
N ASN A 95 12.97 16.97 12.07
CA ASN A 95 12.64 18.28 11.49
C ASN A 95 12.80 18.41 9.97
N THR A 96 12.85 17.32 9.21
CA THR A 96 12.87 17.37 7.73
C THR A 96 11.53 16.92 7.16
N GLN A 97 11.16 17.47 5.99
CA GLN A 97 10.01 16.97 5.23
C GLN A 97 10.41 15.66 4.52
N GLN A 98 9.47 14.74 4.42
CA GLN A 98 9.68 13.40 3.89
C GLN A 98 8.49 12.97 3.04
N ASP A 99 8.69 12.02 2.13
CA ASP A 99 7.61 11.37 1.39
C ASP A 99 6.83 10.45 2.33
N CYS A 100 5.50 10.61 2.38
CA CYS A 100 4.66 9.79 3.26
C CYS A 100 4.56 8.34 2.79
N ILE A 101 4.67 8.07 1.49
CA ILE A 101 4.65 6.71 0.94
C ILE A 101 5.95 6.00 1.30
N GLU A 102 7.09 6.66 1.15
CA GLU A 102 8.39 6.11 1.56
C GLU A 102 8.41 5.83 3.07
N PHE A 103 7.92 6.78 3.87
CA PHE A 103 7.79 6.59 5.30
C PHE A 103 6.86 5.42 5.64
N PHE A 104 5.68 5.34 5.03
CA PHE A 104 4.75 4.22 5.20
C PHE A 104 5.46 2.90 4.94
N PHE A 105 6.14 2.75 3.79
CA PHE A 105 6.84 1.51 3.44
C PHE A 105 8.00 1.15 4.35
N SER A 106 8.74 2.13 4.86
CA SER A 106 9.81 1.87 5.82
C SER A 106 9.35 1.15 7.09
N LEU A 107 8.07 1.33 7.47
CA LEU A 107 7.48 0.64 8.61
C LEU A 107 7.34 -0.85 8.36
N PHE A 108 7.15 -1.25 7.10
CA PHE A 108 7.06 -2.65 6.66
C PHE A 108 8.43 -3.26 6.37
N MET A 109 9.40 -2.48 5.91
CA MET A 109 10.76 -2.98 5.61
C MET A 109 11.47 -3.56 6.85
N ASN A 110 11.15 -3.06 8.04
CA ASN A 110 11.65 -3.59 9.32
C ASN A 110 10.65 -4.53 10.02
N ALA A 111 9.45 -4.70 9.46
CA ALA A 111 8.47 -5.67 9.95
C ALA A 111 8.80 -7.05 9.36
N GLU A 112 8.51 -8.11 10.11
CA GLU A 112 8.60 -9.47 9.54
C GLU A 112 7.66 -9.59 8.33
N GLU A 113 8.10 -10.21 7.24
CA GLU A 113 7.27 -10.46 6.04
C GLU A 113 5.96 -11.19 6.38
N SER A 114 5.98 -12.00 7.44
CA SER A 114 4.82 -12.75 7.93
C SER A 114 3.81 -11.89 8.72
N SER A 115 4.16 -10.64 9.04
CA SER A 115 3.36 -9.75 9.86
C SER A 115 2.01 -9.46 9.21
N ILE A 116 1.00 -9.23 10.06
CA ILE A 116 -0.33 -8.81 9.61
C ILE A 116 -0.26 -7.53 8.77
N LEU A 117 0.66 -6.62 9.15
CA LEU A 117 0.91 -5.37 8.43
C LEU A 117 1.31 -5.67 6.98
N SER A 118 2.30 -6.53 6.74
CA SER A 118 2.70 -6.90 5.37
C SER A 118 1.53 -7.49 4.58
N LYS A 119 0.87 -8.50 5.15
CA LYS A 119 -0.20 -9.25 4.47
C LYS A 119 -1.47 -8.44 4.19
N THR A 120 -1.74 -7.39 4.97
CA THR A 120 -2.94 -6.55 4.82
C THR A 120 -2.99 -5.82 3.48
N PHE A 121 -1.82 -5.51 2.92
CA PHE A 121 -1.70 -4.76 1.65
C PHE A 121 -1.17 -5.61 0.49
N GLU A 122 -0.87 -6.90 0.74
CA GLU A 122 -0.30 -7.78 -0.29
C GLU A 122 -1.31 -8.05 -1.40
N ILE A 123 -0.94 -7.62 -2.61
CA ILE A 123 -1.67 -7.82 -3.86
C ILE A 123 -0.75 -8.58 -4.82
N ASP A 124 -1.25 -9.65 -5.44
CA ASP A 124 -0.51 -10.32 -6.51
C ASP A 124 -0.97 -9.74 -7.86
N ILE A 125 -0.01 -9.31 -8.68
CA ILE A 125 -0.22 -8.83 -10.05
C ILE A 125 0.30 -9.88 -11.01
N ASP A 126 -0.60 -10.43 -11.82
CA ASP A 126 -0.29 -11.42 -12.85
C ASP A 126 0.04 -10.69 -14.16
N ARG A 127 1.19 -11.00 -14.75
CA ARG A 127 1.68 -10.45 -16.01
C ARG A 127 1.79 -11.54 -17.06
N ALA A 128 1.25 -11.28 -18.24
CA ALA A 128 1.42 -12.12 -19.42
C ALA A 128 2.17 -11.34 -20.50
N THR A 129 3.30 -11.87 -20.97
CA THR A 129 4.11 -11.27 -22.03
C THR A 129 4.18 -12.19 -23.24
N ARG A 130 3.69 -11.73 -24.40
CA ARG A 130 3.65 -12.47 -25.65
C ARG A 130 4.74 -12.00 -26.61
N CYS A 131 5.54 -12.94 -27.12
CA CYS A 131 6.55 -12.66 -28.14
C CYS A 131 5.89 -12.35 -29.49
N SER A 132 6.33 -11.27 -30.16
CA SER A 132 5.84 -10.94 -31.51
C SER A 132 6.37 -11.90 -32.59
N THR A 133 7.49 -12.57 -32.34
CA THR A 133 8.19 -13.40 -33.34
C THR A 133 7.75 -14.86 -33.27
N CYS A 134 7.78 -15.48 -32.08
CA CYS A 134 7.45 -16.91 -31.91
C CYS A 134 6.08 -17.15 -31.25
N SER A 135 5.35 -16.10 -30.88
CA SER A 135 4.04 -16.17 -30.21
C SER A 135 4.02 -16.89 -28.85
N SER A 136 5.18 -17.28 -28.29
CA SER A 136 5.22 -17.86 -26.95
C SER A 136 4.80 -16.84 -25.90
N ILE A 137 4.09 -17.31 -24.87
CA ILE A 137 3.57 -16.48 -23.78
C ILE A 137 4.30 -16.87 -22.50
N ARG A 138 4.88 -15.88 -21.83
CA ARG A 138 5.47 -16.02 -20.50
C ARG A 138 4.52 -15.42 -19.46
N TYR A 139 4.20 -16.20 -18.44
CA TYR A 139 3.43 -15.75 -17.30
C TYR A 139 4.36 -15.51 -16.11
N ARG A 140 4.10 -14.43 -15.37
CA ARG A 140 4.79 -14.12 -14.11
C ARG A 140 3.79 -13.52 -13.14
N SER A 141 3.82 -13.96 -11.89
CA SER A 141 3.06 -13.33 -10.81
C SER A 141 4.04 -12.57 -9.92
N GLU A 142 3.70 -11.32 -9.59
CA GLU A 142 4.52 -10.43 -8.77
C GLU A 142 3.71 -9.96 -7.58
N ARG A 143 4.25 -10.20 -6.37
CA ARG A 143 3.65 -9.68 -5.14
C ARG A 143 4.07 -8.25 -4.91
N GLN A 144 3.09 -7.38 -4.78
CA GLN A 144 3.26 -5.95 -4.53
C GLN A 144 2.43 -5.54 -3.30
N LYS A 145 2.62 -4.31 -2.83
CA LYS A 145 1.84 -3.73 -1.73
C LYS A 145 1.11 -2.43 -2.10
N ILE A 146 1.35 -1.94 -3.31
CA ILE A 146 0.81 -0.70 -3.82
C ILE A 146 0.67 -0.77 -5.32
N ILE A 147 -0.42 -0.20 -5.83
CA ILE A 147 -0.56 0.11 -7.23
C ILE A 147 -0.17 1.57 -7.42
N ASP A 148 0.97 1.80 -8.07
CA ASP A 148 1.43 3.15 -8.39
C ASP A 148 0.92 3.57 -9.77
N CYS A 149 -0.27 4.17 -9.79
CA CYS A 149 -0.94 4.58 -11.01
C CYS A 149 -0.29 5.83 -11.64
N PRO A 150 -0.04 5.82 -12.96
CA PRO A 150 0.27 7.03 -13.69
C PRO A 150 -0.94 7.98 -13.65
N VAL A 151 -0.68 9.28 -13.54
CA VAL A 151 -1.73 10.30 -13.49
C VAL A 151 -1.81 11.00 -14.84
N PRO A 152 -3.02 11.17 -15.42
CA PRO A 152 -3.18 11.93 -16.64
C PRO A 152 -2.73 13.40 -16.46
N LYS A 153 -2.29 14.01 -17.55
CA LYS A 153 -1.90 15.44 -17.56
C LYS A 153 -3.09 16.36 -17.26
N ASN A 154 -4.27 15.97 -17.74
CA ASN A 154 -5.53 16.66 -17.49
C ASN A 154 -6.25 16.03 -16.29
N SER A 155 -7.24 16.72 -15.73
CA SER A 155 -8.12 16.13 -14.73
C SER A 155 -8.87 14.92 -15.29
N GLY A 156 -9.19 13.96 -14.42
CA GLY A 156 -9.83 12.69 -14.81
C GLY A 156 -10.31 11.90 -13.60
N LYS A 157 -10.58 10.61 -13.79
CA LYS A 157 -11.05 9.72 -12.72
C LYS A 157 -9.98 8.71 -12.32
N LEU A 158 -10.10 8.17 -11.10
CA LEU A 158 -9.24 7.10 -10.61
C LEU A 158 -9.29 5.85 -11.52
N VAL A 159 -10.47 5.57 -12.08
CA VAL A 159 -10.67 4.48 -13.04
C VAL A 159 -9.80 4.68 -14.30
N ASP A 160 -9.63 5.91 -14.79
CA ASP A 160 -8.76 6.19 -15.93
C ASP A 160 -7.29 5.88 -15.61
N CYS A 161 -6.86 6.21 -14.39
CA CYS A 161 -5.51 5.90 -13.90
C CYS A 161 -5.27 4.39 -13.79
N LEU A 162 -6.27 3.63 -13.35
CA LEU A 162 -6.21 2.16 -13.27
C LEU A 162 -6.24 1.53 -14.66
N ASN A 163 -7.09 2.02 -15.56
CA ASN A 163 -7.13 1.58 -16.95
C ASN A 163 -5.78 1.75 -17.64
N ASN A 164 -5.10 2.89 -17.42
CA ASN A 164 -3.75 3.10 -17.93
C ASN A 164 -2.74 2.14 -17.28
N TYR A 165 -2.83 1.90 -15.97
CA TYR A 165 -1.94 0.97 -15.27
C TYR A 165 -2.06 -0.48 -15.81
N PHE A 166 -3.27 -0.93 -16.15
CA PHE A 166 -3.55 -2.28 -16.66
C PHE A 166 -3.61 -2.37 -18.19
N GLU A 167 -3.30 -1.28 -18.91
CA GLU A 167 -3.29 -1.24 -20.36
C GLU A 167 -2.23 -2.19 -20.93
N GLU A 168 -2.50 -2.77 -22.11
CA GLU A 168 -1.51 -3.58 -22.81
C GLU A 168 -0.36 -2.69 -23.31
N GLU A 169 0.87 -3.03 -22.95
CA GLU A 169 2.07 -2.27 -23.31
C GLU A 169 2.84 -2.98 -24.43
N ASN A 170 3.26 -2.20 -25.43
CA ASN A 170 4.14 -2.65 -26.52
C ASN A 170 5.61 -2.56 -26.10
N LEU A 171 6.23 -3.72 -25.90
CA LEU A 171 7.65 -3.85 -25.61
C LEU A 171 8.43 -3.79 -26.92
N THR A 172 9.08 -2.66 -27.21
CA THR A 172 9.85 -2.43 -28.44
C THR A 172 11.15 -1.66 -28.16
N GLY A 173 12.12 -1.79 -29.06
CA GLY A 173 13.39 -1.06 -28.97
C GLY A 173 14.14 -1.38 -27.68
N ASP A 174 14.51 -0.35 -26.91
CA ASP A 174 15.22 -0.50 -25.64
C ASP A 174 14.41 -1.26 -24.57
N ASN A 175 13.08 -1.26 -24.70
CA ASN A 175 12.15 -1.97 -23.80
C ASN A 175 11.85 -3.42 -24.27
N ALA A 176 12.51 -3.91 -25.32
CA ALA A 176 12.39 -5.31 -25.75
C ALA A 176 12.83 -6.28 -24.65
N TYR A 177 12.13 -7.42 -24.54
CA TYR A 177 12.33 -8.39 -23.47
C TYR A 177 13.08 -9.64 -23.95
N ASP A 178 13.77 -10.33 -23.04
CA ASP A 178 14.45 -11.59 -23.35
C ASP A 178 13.43 -12.73 -23.47
N CYS A 179 13.27 -13.25 -24.69
CA CYS A 179 12.35 -14.33 -24.98
C CYS A 179 13.01 -15.69 -24.76
N ASP A 180 12.49 -16.49 -23.81
CA ASP A 180 13.01 -17.82 -23.48
C ASP A 180 12.95 -18.82 -24.64
N THR A 181 12.08 -18.62 -25.64
CA THR A 181 12.00 -19.49 -26.82
C THR A 181 12.97 -19.05 -27.91
N CYS A 182 13.11 -17.74 -28.14
CA CYS A 182 14.01 -17.20 -29.16
C CYS A 182 15.46 -17.07 -28.68
N GLN A 183 15.70 -17.11 -27.36
CA GLN A 183 17.01 -16.94 -26.72
C GLN A 183 17.70 -15.60 -27.07
N VAL A 184 16.91 -14.59 -27.43
CA VAL A 184 17.36 -13.22 -27.76
C VAL A 184 16.29 -12.21 -27.37
N LYS A 185 16.66 -10.92 -27.30
CA LYS A 185 15.71 -9.82 -27.13
C LYS A 185 14.70 -9.78 -28.27
N GLN A 186 13.43 -9.67 -27.93
CA GLN A 186 12.33 -9.64 -28.89
C GLN A 186 11.31 -8.56 -28.51
N ASN A 187 10.66 -8.04 -29.54
CA ASN A 187 9.47 -7.20 -29.33
C ASN A 187 8.32 -8.08 -28.84
N GLY A 188 7.41 -7.49 -28.07
CA GLY A 188 6.28 -8.22 -27.51
C GLY A 188 5.18 -7.31 -27.01
N TYR A 189 4.12 -7.95 -26.53
CA TYR A 189 2.98 -7.30 -25.89
C TYR A 189 2.93 -7.80 -24.45
N THR A 190 2.78 -6.92 -23.48
CA THR A 190 2.62 -7.30 -22.09
C THR A 190 1.34 -6.73 -21.51
N LYS A 191 0.60 -7.54 -20.78
CA LYS A 191 -0.61 -7.14 -20.09
C LYS A 191 -0.56 -7.58 -18.64
N MET A 192 -1.13 -6.78 -17.74
CA MET A 192 -1.24 -7.07 -16.31
C MET A 192 -2.71 -7.26 -15.91
N GLU A 193 -2.94 -8.09 -14.91
CA GLU A 193 -4.23 -8.33 -14.25
C GLU A 193 -3.97 -8.54 -12.75
N ILE A 194 -4.98 -8.36 -11.91
CA ILE A 194 -4.92 -8.62 -10.47
C ILE A 194 -5.14 -10.13 -10.25
N GLY A 195 -4.10 -10.82 -9.78
CA GLY A 195 -4.13 -12.24 -9.46
C GLY A 195 -4.78 -12.53 -8.10
N SER A 196 -4.59 -11.66 -7.11
CA SER A 196 -5.22 -11.77 -5.80
C SER A 196 -5.46 -10.38 -5.18
N THR A 197 -6.58 -10.18 -4.49
CA THR A 197 -6.92 -8.89 -3.87
C THR A 197 -6.47 -8.80 -2.41
N PRO A 198 -5.92 -7.65 -1.96
CA PRO A 198 -5.61 -7.42 -0.56
C PRO A 198 -6.87 -7.09 0.25
N PRO A 199 -6.88 -7.32 1.58
CA PRO A 199 -7.89 -6.75 2.47
C PRO A 199 -7.96 -5.22 2.42
N VAL A 200 -6.82 -4.55 2.23
CA VAL A 200 -6.74 -3.09 2.08
C VAL A 200 -5.90 -2.79 0.84
N LEU A 201 -6.54 -2.21 -0.19
CA LEU A 201 -5.87 -1.79 -1.40
C LEU A 201 -5.23 -0.41 -1.21
N LEU A 202 -3.93 -0.31 -1.42
CA LEU A 202 -3.22 0.96 -1.46
C LEU A 202 -2.98 1.37 -2.92
N ILE A 203 -3.49 2.54 -3.30
CA ILE A 203 -3.25 3.15 -4.61
C ILE A 203 -2.50 4.45 -4.41
N SER A 204 -1.38 4.59 -5.10
CA SER A 204 -0.58 5.81 -5.15
C SER A 204 -0.74 6.46 -6.51
N LEU A 205 -0.90 7.78 -6.51
CA LEU A 205 -0.96 8.59 -7.72
C LEU A 205 0.44 9.16 -7.98
N LYS A 206 1.10 8.69 -9.05
CA LYS A 206 2.44 9.14 -9.48
C LYS A 206 2.40 10.59 -9.99
N ARG A 207 2.36 11.55 -9.05
CA ARG A 207 2.28 12.99 -9.34
C ARG A 207 3.64 13.66 -9.51
N PHE A 208 4.72 13.01 -9.10
CA PHE A 208 6.07 13.55 -9.22
C PHE A 208 6.74 12.96 -10.45
N LYS A 209 7.28 13.83 -11.30
CA LYS A 209 8.07 13.41 -12.46
C LYS A 209 9.50 13.11 -12.04
N SER A 210 10.07 12.04 -12.58
CA SER A 210 11.42 11.56 -12.26
C SER A 210 12.54 12.56 -12.55
N ASN A 211 12.28 13.56 -13.39
CA ASN A 211 13.24 14.59 -13.79
C ASN A 211 13.15 15.89 -12.96
N GLY A 212 12.28 15.95 -11.96
CA GLY A 212 12.10 17.15 -11.11
C GLY A 212 11.25 18.26 -11.73
N ASP A 213 10.60 18.04 -12.88
CA ASP A 213 9.76 19.02 -13.61
C ASP A 213 8.39 19.28 -12.94
N GLY A 214 8.36 19.36 -11.61
CA GLY A 214 7.21 19.75 -10.81
C GLY A 214 6.21 18.64 -10.49
N LYS A 215 5.19 19.02 -9.71
CA LYS A 215 4.10 18.17 -9.25
C LYS A 215 2.90 18.29 -10.18
N LEU A 216 2.30 17.16 -10.56
CA LEU A 216 1.04 17.13 -11.28
C LEU A 216 -0.11 17.49 -10.33
N HIS A 217 -0.75 18.62 -10.62
CA HIS A 217 -1.90 19.15 -9.89
C HIS A 217 -3.25 18.78 -10.52
N SER A 218 -3.26 17.88 -11.53
CA SER A 218 -4.51 17.38 -12.14
C SER A 218 -5.43 16.79 -11.08
N GLU A 219 -6.69 17.21 -11.12
CA GLU A 219 -7.70 16.71 -10.21
C GLU A 219 -8.08 15.29 -10.63
N ILE A 220 -8.10 14.38 -9.66
CA ILE A 220 -8.49 12.99 -9.90
C ILE A 220 -9.68 12.68 -9.01
N GLU A 221 -10.85 12.59 -9.63
CA GLU A 221 -12.08 12.21 -8.99
C GLU A 221 -12.05 10.70 -8.68
N TYR A 222 -12.49 10.31 -7.49
CA TYR A 222 -12.61 8.91 -7.09
C TYR A 222 -13.97 8.69 -6.45
N GLU A 223 -14.52 7.51 -6.70
CA GLU A 223 -15.82 7.10 -6.15
C GLU A 223 -15.63 6.45 -4.78
N GLU A 224 -16.65 6.52 -3.92
CA GLU A 224 -16.62 5.86 -2.60
C GLU A 224 -16.56 4.34 -2.73
N LEU A 225 -17.13 3.79 -3.81
CA LEU A 225 -17.13 2.37 -4.13
C LEU A 225 -16.35 2.16 -5.43
N LEU A 226 -15.27 1.38 -5.36
CA LEU A 226 -14.46 0.99 -6.51
C LEU A 226 -14.67 -0.51 -6.79
N HIS A 227 -15.24 -0.81 -7.95
CA HIS A 227 -15.36 -2.18 -8.45
C HIS A 227 -14.07 -2.57 -9.18
N LEU A 228 -13.46 -3.69 -8.78
CA LEU A 228 -12.17 -4.14 -9.35
C LEU A 228 -12.34 -5.15 -10.49
N ASP A 229 -13.57 -5.61 -10.75
CA ASP A 229 -13.91 -6.75 -11.61
C ASP A 229 -13.24 -6.69 -13.00
N GLU A 230 -13.10 -5.50 -13.57
CA GLU A 230 -12.50 -5.27 -14.89
C GLU A 230 -11.01 -5.63 -14.96
N TRP A 231 -10.30 -5.57 -13.84
CA TRP A 231 -8.86 -5.81 -13.77
C TRP A 231 -8.51 -7.13 -13.10
N LEU A 232 -9.49 -7.89 -12.59
CA LEU A 232 -9.23 -9.19 -11.96
C LEU A 232 -8.94 -10.28 -13.01
N SER A 233 -7.97 -11.14 -12.70
CA SER A 233 -7.73 -12.33 -13.51
C SER A 233 -8.90 -13.30 -13.39
N LYS A 234 -9.14 -14.12 -14.43
CA LYS A 234 -10.23 -15.12 -14.41
C LYS A 234 -10.16 -16.07 -13.21
N ASN A 235 -8.94 -16.46 -12.82
CA ASN A 235 -8.72 -17.31 -11.66
C ASN A 235 -9.10 -16.59 -10.36
N CYS A 236 -8.77 -15.30 -10.24
CA CYS A 236 -9.14 -14.48 -9.09
C CYS A 236 -10.68 -14.37 -8.96
N LEU A 237 -11.37 -14.05 -10.05
CA LEU A 237 -12.84 -13.95 -10.11
C LEU A 237 -13.53 -15.24 -9.65
N ASN A 238 -13.04 -16.40 -10.11
CA ASN A 238 -13.56 -17.70 -9.71
C ASN A 238 -13.37 -17.94 -8.20
N ASN A 239 -12.17 -17.65 -7.67
CA ASN A 239 -11.88 -17.82 -6.24
C ASN A 239 -12.75 -16.92 -5.35
N ILE A 240 -13.04 -15.69 -5.78
CA ILE A 240 -13.93 -14.77 -5.05
C ILE A 240 -15.37 -15.28 -5.10
N SER A 241 -15.84 -15.69 -6.27
CA SER A 241 -17.18 -16.25 -6.47
C SER A 241 -17.41 -17.49 -5.61
N ASP A 242 -16.39 -18.35 -5.48
CA ASP A 242 -16.47 -19.54 -4.65
C ASP A 242 -16.43 -19.21 -3.14
N LYS A 243 -15.66 -18.20 -2.71
CA LYS A 243 -15.70 -17.70 -1.32
C LYS A 243 -17.05 -17.09 -0.96
N GLN A 244 -17.70 -16.38 -1.89
CA GLN A 244 -19.04 -15.84 -1.70
C GLN A 244 -20.11 -16.93 -1.65
N LYS A 245 -19.93 -18.06 -2.36
CA LYS A 245 -20.79 -19.24 -2.23
C LYS A 245 -20.58 -20.02 -0.93
N ILE A 246 -19.38 -19.95 -0.36
CA ILE A 246 -19.00 -20.61 0.91
C ILE A 246 -19.32 -19.72 2.13
N SER A 247 -19.87 -18.52 1.93
CA SER A 247 -20.42 -17.68 3.02
C SER A 247 -21.96 -17.73 3.06
N PRO A 248 -22.58 -18.82 3.51
CA PRO A 248 -23.84 -18.76 4.22
C PRO A 248 -23.58 -18.58 5.73
N LEU A 249 -24.32 -17.63 6.33
CA LEU A 249 -24.48 -17.31 7.77
C LEU A 249 -23.63 -16.16 8.30
#